data_AF-A0A7L5DQS7-F1
#
_entry.id   AF-A0A7L5DQS7-F1
#
_cell.length_a   1.000
_cell.length_b   1.000
_cell.length_c   1.000
_cell.angle_alpha   90.00
_cell.angle_beta   90.00
_cell.angle_gamma   90.00
#
_symmetry.space_group_name_H-M   'P 1'
#
loop_
_entity.id
_entity.type
_entity.pdbx_description
1 polymer ?
#
loop_
_entity_poly.entity_id
_entity_poly.type
_entity_poly.pdbx_seq_one_letter_code
_entity_poly.pdbx_strand_id
1 'polypeptide(L)'
;MTVEQASIEQVFQKAGYSSSTDYTIKKMQEELLRELKVCSDRIDAFEAKYGMRYEEFDKRFNEVTQVGLFEREDDIMDWRAELIELRGIEKRLTIIAQRLVPES
;
A
#
# COMPACT_ATOMS: atom_id res chain seq x y z
N MET A 1 -3.10 -13.25 -33.19
CA MET A 1 -1.84 -12.57 -32.78
C MET A 1 -1.29 -11.83 -33.98
N THR A 2 -1.08 -10.53 -33.87
CA THR A 2 -0.38 -9.77 -34.91
C THR A 2 1.13 -9.95 -34.76
N VAL A 3 1.89 -9.73 -35.84
CA VAL A 3 3.38 -9.78 -35.81
C VAL A 3 3.95 -8.82 -34.76
N GLU A 4 3.28 -7.69 -34.56
CA GLU A 4 3.63 -6.68 -33.55
C GLU A 4 3.42 -7.18 -32.11
N GLN A 5 2.30 -7.85 -31.83
CA GLN A 5 2.05 -8.47 -30.52
C GLN A 5 3.10 -9.55 -30.18
N ALA A 6 3.51 -10.36 -31.17
CA ALA A 6 4.55 -11.36 -30.99
C ALA A 6 5.93 -10.73 -30.72
N SER A 7 6.24 -9.59 -31.36
CA SER A 7 7.48 -8.85 -31.14
C SER A 7 7.57 -8.28 -29.72
N ILE A 8 6.47 -7.70 -29.23
CA ILE A 8 6.39 -7.15 -27.86
C ILE A 8 6.55 -8.26 -26.82
N GLU A 9 5.94 -9.42 -27.02
CA GLU A 9 6.03 -10.54 -26.09
C GLU A 9 7.47 -11.07 -25.96
N GLN A 10 8.22 -11.11 -27.07
CA GLN A 10 9.63 -11.47 -27.05
C GLN A 10 10.50 -10.48 -26.24
N VAL A 11 10.13 -9.20 -26.19
CA VAL A 11 10.84 -8.21 -25.35
C VAL A 11 10.72 -8.59 -23.88
N PHE A 12 9.51 -8.93 -23.42
CA PHE A 12 9.27 -9.33 -22.03
C PHE A 12 9.97 -10.65 -21.68
N GLN A 13 9.94 -11.63 -22.58
CA GLN A 13 10.65 -12.89 -22.41
C GLN A 13 12.17 -12.70 -22.32
N LYS A 14 12.76 -11.84 -23.16
CA LYS A 14 14.18 -11.46 -23.08
C LYS A 14 14.53 -10.73 -21.78
N ALA A 15 13.59 -10.00 -21.20
CA ALA A 15 13.73 -9.34 -19.91
C ALA A 15 13.50 -10.29 -18.71
N GLY A 16 13.21 -11.58 -18.94
CA GLY A 16 13.04 -12.59 -17.90
C GLY A 16 11.59 -12.76 -17.39
N TYR A 17 10.61 -12.18 -18.09
CA TYR A 17 9.19 -12.30 -17.76
C TYR A 17 8.53 -13.37 -18.63
N SER A 18 7.62 -14.15 -18.05
CA SER A 18 6.91 -15.20 -18.79
C SER A 18 5.94 -14.64 -19.83
N SER A 19 5.44 -13.44 -19.58
CA SER A 19 4.60 -12.67 -20.51
C SER A 19 4.56 -11.18 -20.21
N SER A 20 3.98 -10.41 -21.12
CA SER A 20 3.59 -9.00 -20.86
C SER A 20 2.63 -8.87 -19.65
N THR A 21 1.76 -9.86 -19.42
CA THR A 21 0.91 -9.93 -18.23
C THR A 21 1.70 -10.19 -16.95
N ASP A 22 2.66 -11.13 -16.97
CA ASP A 22 3.55 -11.39 -15.83
C ASP A 22 4.36 -10.14 -15.45
N TYR A 23 4.89 -9.43 -16.45
CA TYR A 23 5.54 -8.14 -16.24
C TYR A 23 4.62 -7.13 -15.55
N THR A 24 3.40 -6.96 -16.07
CA THR A 24 2.44 -6.00 -15.53
C THR A 24 2.07 -6.34 -14.09
N ILE A 25 1.82 -7.61 -13.79
CA ILE A 25 1.52 -8.08 -12.43
C ILE A 25 2.67 -7.75 -11.47
N LYS A 26 3.91 -8.11 -11.84
CA LYS A 26 5.09 -7.84 -11.01
C LYS A 26 5.29 -6.34 -10.79
N LYS A 27 5.10 -5.52 -11.82
CA LYS A 27 5.22 -4.06 -11.68
C LYS A 27 4.13 -3.45 -10.82
N MET A 28 2.89 -3.91 -10.93
CA MET A 28 1.81 -3.48 -10.04
C MET A 28 2.10 -3.90 -8.60
N GLN A 29 2.62 -5.11 -8.37
CA GLN A 29 3.01 -5.57 -7.03
C GLN A 29 4.14 -4.71 -6.45
N GLU A 30 5.19 -4.42 -7.23
CA GLU A 30 6.28 -3.53 -6.82
C GLU A 30 5.77 -2.14 -6.43
N GLU A 31 4.86 -1.56 -7.22
CA GLU A 31 4.29 -0.24 -6.93
C GLU A 31 3.45 -0.24 -5.66
N LEU A 32 2.55 -1.21 -5.51
CA LEU A 32 1.73 -1.34 -4.31
C LEU A 32 2.58 -1.58 -3.05
N LEU A 33 3.67 -2.34 -3.15
CA LEU A 33 4.60 -2.51 -2.02
C LEU A 33 5.35 -1.21 -1.66
N ARG A 34 5.69 -0.38 -2.66
CA ARG A 34 6.24 0.96 -2.41
C ARG A 34 5.22 1.85 -1.72
N GLU A 35 3.99 1.90 -2.21
CA GLU A 35 2.89 2.65 -1.59
C GLU A 35 2.64 2.17 -0.15
N LEU A 36 2.60 0.84 0.07
CA LEU A 36 2.40 0.25 1.39
C LEU A 36 3.48 0.72 2.37
N LYS A 37 4.75 0.74 1.92
CA LYS A 37 5.86 1.22 2.73
C LYS A 37 5.68 2.70 3.10
N VAL A 38 5.28 3.55 2.14
CA VAL A 38 5.05 4.98 2.41
C VAL A 38 3.95 5.18 3.45
N CYS A 39 2.81 4.49 3.32
CA CYS A 39 1.72 4.57 4.30
C CYS A 39 2.16 4.06 5.68
N SER A 40 2.89 2.92 5.72
CA SER A 40 3.42 2.37 6.97
C SER A 40 4.36 3.35 7.66
N ASP A 41 5.31 3.95 6.93
CA ASP A 41 6.26 4.91 7.49
C ASP A 41 5.56 6.17 8.04
N ARG A 42 4.43 6.59 7.44
CA ARG A 42 3.60 7.70 7.95
C ARG A 42 2.83 7.32 9.21
N ILE A 43 2.26 6.12 9.26
CA ILE A 43 1.60 5.57 10.46
C ILE A 43 2.61 5.50 11.60
N ASP A 44 3.81 4.97 11.36
CA ASP A 44 4.89 4.87 12.34
C ASP A 44 5.28 6.26 12.88
N ALA A 45 5.26 7.30 12.03
CA ALA A 45 5.53 8.66 12.46
C ALA A 45 4.47 9.18 13.44
N PHE A 46 3.18 8.89 13.20
CA PHE A 46 2.12 9.22 14.16
C PHE A 46 2.26 8.42 15.46
N GLU A 47 2.53 7.11 15.37
CA GLU A 47 2.74 6.26 16.54
C GLU A 47 3.93 6.74 17.38
N ALA A 48 5.01 7.17 16.75
CA ALA A 48 6.17 7.75 17.42
C ALA A 48 5.85 9.12 18.04
N LYS A 49 5.09 9.97 17.33
CA LYS A 49 4.67 11.30 17.82
C LYS A 49 3.80 11.19 19.07
N TYR A 50 2.88 10.22 19.08
CA TYR A 50 1.90 10.07 20.15
C TYR A 50 2.29 9.03 21.22
N GLY A 51 3.26 8.17 20.93
CA GLY A 51 3.72 7.11 21.82
C GLY A 51 2.70 5.99 22.01
N MET A 52 1.75 5.84 21.09
CA MET A 52 0.64 4.88 21.17
C MET A 52 0.11 4.55 19.77
N ARG A 53 -0.74 3.53 19.68
CA ARG A 53 -1.43 3.17 18.43
C ARG A 53 -2.68 4.00 18.21
N TYR A 54 -3.18 4.02 16.97
CA TYR A 54 -4.37 4.81 16.59
C TYR A 54 -5.57 4.54 17.48
N GLU A 55 -5.88 3.27 17.80
CA GLU A 55 -7.05 2.94 18.60
C GLU A 55 -6.97 3.43 20.05
N GLU A 56 -5.75 3.61 20.57
CA GLU A 56 -5.55 4.22 21.87
C GLU A 56 -5.66 5.73 21.78
N PHE A 57 -5.05 6.32 20.75
CA PHE A 57 -5.12 7.76 20.49
C PHE A 57 -6.56 8.25 20.30
N ASP A 58 -7.36 7.56 19.49
CA ASP A 58 -8.77 7.86 19.23
C ASP A 58 -9.60 7.86 20.53
N LYS A 59 -9.38 6.87 21.41
CA LYS A 59 -10.09 6.79 22.70
C LYS A 59 -9.69 7.88 23.67
N ARG A 60 -8.41 8.25 23.67
CA ARG A 60 -7.81 9.20 24.61
C ARG A 60 -7.70 10.60 24.01
N PHE A 61 -8.33 10.85 22.87
CA PHE A 61 -8.13 12.06 22.07
C PHE A 61 -8.16 13.33 22.93
N ASN A 62 -9.20 13.49 23.76
CA ASN A 62 -9.39 14.65 24.63
C ASN A 62 -8.37 14.76 25.78
N GLU A 63 -7.74 13.65 26.18
CA GLU A 63 -6.78 13.58 27.28
C GLU A 63 -5.35 13.91 26.83
N VAL A 64 -5.05 13.76 25.54
CA VAL A 64 -3.72 14.02 24.97
C VAL A 64 -3.47 15.52 24.91
N THR A 65 -2.65 16.06 25.82
CA THR A 65 -2.39 17.51 25.92
C THR A 65 -0.99 17.92 25.45
N GLN A 66 -0.17 16.96 24.99
CA GLN A 66 1.22 17.17 24.55
C GLN A 66 1.36 17.99 23.25
N VAL A 67 0.28 18.10 22.48
CA VAL A 67 0.18 18.82 21.20
C VAL A 67 -1.10 19.65 21.16
N GLY A 68 -1.13 20.66 20.29
CA GLY A 68 -2.28 21.57 20.16
C GLY A 68 -3.57 20.86 19.74
N LEU A 69 -4.74 21.43 20.04
CA LEU A 69 -6.03 20.85 19.62
C LEU A 69 -6.15 20.74 18.10
N PHE A 70 -5.88 21.82 17.36
CA PHE A 70 -5.96 21.81 15.89
C PHE A 70 -5.01 20.79 15.27
N GLU A 71 -3.78 20.71 15.77
CA GLU A 71 -2.82 19.71 15.32
C GLU A 71 -3.29 18.28 15.59
N ARG A 72 -3.92 18.00 16.75
CA ARG A 72 -4.53 16.69 17.01
C ARG A 72 -5.67 16.37 16.06
N GLU A 73 -6.52 17.34 15.77
CA GLU A 73 -7.65 17.18 14.84
C GLU A 73 -7.16 16.90 13.42
N ASP A 74 -6.10 17.56 12.97
CA ASP A 74 -5.48 17.27 11.68
C ASP A 74 -4.83 15.88 11.71
N ASP A 75 -4.03 15.57 12.73
CA ASP A 75 -3.32 14.31 12.84
C ASP A 75 -4.26 13.10 12.91
N ILE A 76 -5.38 13.18 13.65
CA ILE A 76 -6.32 12.05 13.73
C ILE A 76 -6.96 11.77 12.36
N MET A 77 -7.24 12.81 11.59
CA MET A 77 -7.84 12.70 10.27
C MET A 77 -6.85 12.11 9.28
N ASP A 78 -5.61 12.62 9.27
CA ASP A 78 -4.54 12.14 8.41
C ASP A 78 -4.14 10.71 8.74
N TRP A 79 -3.97 10.39 10.03
CA TRP A 79 -3.63 9.03 10.46
C TRP A 79 -4.73 8.02 10.09
N ARG A 80 -5.99 8.40 10.25
CA ARG A 80 -7.11 7.56 9.80
C ARG A 80 -7.09 7.35 8.28
N ALA A 81 -6.77 8.38 7.50
CA ALA A 81 -6.66 8.27 6.05
C ALA A 81 -5.57 7.28 5.64
N GLU A 82 -4.39 7.35 6.28
CA GLU A 82 -3.29 6.41 6.03
C GLU A 82 -3.67 4.96 6.37
N LEU A 83 -4.40 4.74 7.46
CA LEU A 83 -4.90 3.39 7.82
C LEU A 83 -5.91 2.85 6.80
N ILE A 84 -6.75 3.71 6.23
CA ILE A 84 -7.69 3.31 5.17
C ILE A 84 -6.92 2.94 3.91
N GLU A 85 -5.93 3.76 3.53
CA GLU A 85 -5.11 3.51 2.34
C GLU A 85 -4.30 2.23 2.48
N LEU A 86 -3.64 2.01 3.63
CA LEU A 86 -2.91 0.79 3.95
C LEU A 86 -3.78 -0.46 3.70
N ARG A 87 -5.00 -0.50 4.28
CA ARG A 87 -5.95 -1.60 4.08
C ARG A 87 -6.38 -1.76 2.62
N GLY A 88 -6.52 -0.64 1.90
CA GLY A 88 -6.83 -0.63 0.46
C GLY A 88 -5.70 -1.23 -0.38
N ILE A 89 -4.45 -0.95 -0.04
CA ILE A 89 -3.26 -1.52 -0.68
C ILE A 89 -3.15 -3.02 -0.38
N GLU A 90 -3.28 -3.43 0.88
CA GLU A 90 -3.25 -4.84 1.30
C GLU A 90 -4.30 -5.68 0.56
N LYS A 91 -5.51 -5.13 0.38
CA LYS A 91 -6.58 -5.79 -0.38
C LYS A 91 -6.21 -5.96 -1.86
N ARG A 92 -5.61 -4.94 -2.49
CA ARG A 92 -5.15 -5.01 -3.90
C ARG A 92 -4.02 -6.04 -4.05
N LEU A 93 -3.06 -6.07 -3.12
CA LEU A 93 -1.99 -7.08 -3.09
C LEU A 93 -2.54 -8.49 -2.94
N THR A 94 -3.53 -8.70 -2.08
CA THR A 94 -4.20 -10.00 -1.90
C THR A 94 -4.87 -10.48 -3.20
N ILE A 95 -5.55 -9.59 -3.92
CA ILE A 95 -6.18 -9.91 -5.22
C ILE A 95 -5.12 -10.33 -6.25
N ILE A 96 -3.98 -9.64 -6.29
CA ILE A 96 -2.87 -9.99 -7.18
C ILE A 96 -2.30 -11.36 -6.82
N ALA A 97 -2.07 -11.64 -5.53
CA ALA A 97 -1.54 -12.91 -5.07
C ALA A 97 -2.48 -14.09 -5.39
N GLN A 98 -3.79 -13.93 -5.22
CA GLN A 98 -4.79 -14.97 -5.53
C GLN A 98 -4.84 -15.31 -7.02
N ARG A 99 -4.57 -14.35 -7.91
CA ARG A 99 -4.51 -14.59 -9.37
C ARG A 99 -3.27 -15.35 -9.84
N LEU A 100 -2.26 -15.48 -8.98
CA LEU A 100 -1.02 -16.20 -9.28
C LEU A 100 -1.04 -17.68 -8.83
N VAL A 101 -2.07 -18.09 -8.08
CA VAL A 101 -2.30 -19.49 -7.71
C VAL A 101 -3.49 -20.00 -8.53
N PRO A 102 -3.27 -20.79 -9.61
CA PRO A 102 -4.37 -21.46 -10.25
C PRO A 102 -4.97 -22.46 -9.27
N GLU A 103 -6.30 -22.51 -9.16
CA GLU A 103 -6.99 -23.61 -8.46
C GLU A 103 -6.50 -24.94 -9.07
N SER A 104 -5.86 -25.75 -8.22
CA SER A 104 -5.30 -27.06 -8.55
C SER A 104 -6.35 -28.14 -8.70
#